data_AF-A0A1Q4ZAU6-F1
#
_entry.id   AF-A0A1Q4ZAU6-F1
#
_cell.length_a   1.000
_cell.length_b   1.000
_cell.length_c   1.000
_cell.angle_alpha   90.00
_cell.angle_beta   90.00
_cell.angle_gamma   90.00
#
_symmetry.space_group_name_H-M   'P 1'
#
loop_
_entity.id
_entity.type
_entity.pdbx_description
1 polymer ?
#
loop_
_entity_poly.entity_id
_entity_poly.type
_entity_poly.pdbx_seq_one_letter_code
_entity_poly.pdbx_strand_id
1 'polypeptide(L)'
;MTRDRSAVIALTGTDRAGASTAPVESAAPDAPDAPAAPIDPAQDVREFMFGAWSDLLGCHNLTEHADFFTRGGDSLLFTRLVRRVGKEFGVVIPLHDMSRRNLGDQIDLVHTLRSRGISGRARPAVTTGGIRTFLAEQWRDVLDCPLPSDGSDFFALGGDSLLVTRLVRRVGKEFGVEVSVRDILSATTLADQTRLVSGLLTEALRPAPLLRRRAA
;
A
#
# COMPACT_ATOMS: atom_id res chain seq x y z
N MET A 1 23.48 -1.94 -97.84
CA MET A 1 23.66 -2.51 -96.49
C MET A 1 22.98 -1.57 -95.50
N THR A 2 21.90 -1.84 -94.77
CA THR A 2 20.85 -2.87 -94.74
C THR A 2 19.68 -2.21 -93.99
N ARG A 3 18.47 -2.27 -94.54
CA ARG A 3 17.19 -2.03 -93.84
C ARG A 3 16.65 -3.38 -93.38
N ASP A 4 16.06 -3.46 -92.20
CA ASP A 4 14.79 -4.16 -91.87
C ASP A 4 14.56 -4.04 -90.34
N ARG A 5 13.45 -3.56 -89.76
CA ARG A 5 12.01 -3.95 -89.78
C ARG A 5 11.70 -5.33 -89.14
N SER A 6 10.63 -5.33 -88.34
CA SER A 6 9.85 -6.46 -87.78
C SER A 6 10.33 -6.97 -86.40
N ALA A 7 9.65 -6.78 -85.27
CA ALA A 7 8.24 -7.03 -84.82
C ALA A 7 8.00 -8.43 -84.23
N VAL A 8 7.09 -8.48 -83.24
CA VAL A 8 6.34 -9.63 -82.67
C VAL A 8 7.02 -10.30 -81.44
N ILE A 9 6.65 -9.95 -80.19
CA ILE A 9 5.49 -10.36 -79.34
C ILE A 9 5.70 -11.71 -78.61
N ALA A 10 5.40 -11.69 -77.30
CA ALA A 10 5.05 -12.82 -76.40
C ALA A 10 6.21 -13.77 -76.00
N LEU A 11 6.34 -14.29 -74.77
CA LEU A 11 5.43 -14.45 -73.63
C LEU A 11 6.26 -14.99 -72.42
N THR A 12 5.94 -14.52 -71.21
CA THR A 12 6.13 -15.18 -69.89
C THR A 12 7.52 -15.65 -69.41
N GLY A 13 7.94 -15.11 -68.25
CA GLY A 13 9.02 -15.72 -67.46
C GLY A 13 9.55 -14.89 -66.30
N THR A 14 8.66 -14.42 -65.42
CA THR A 14 8.93 -14.02 -64.02
C THR A 14 10.08 -13.04 -63.75
N ASP A 15 9.70 -11.76 -63.74
CA ASP A 15 10.36 -10.71 -62.97
C ASP A 15 10.29 -11.04 -61.47
N ARG A 16 11.43 -10.95 -60.77
CA ARG A 16 11.44 -10.86 -59.30
C ARG A 16 12.51 -9.86 -58.87
N ALA A 17 12.25 -8.59 -59.15
CA ALA A 17 12.84 -7.47 -58.39
C ALA A 17 11.69 -6.59 -57.88
N GLY A 18 11.30 -6.82 -56.63
CA GLY A 18 10.26 -6.03 -55.96
C GLY A 18 10.46 -6.10 -54.45
N ALA A 19 11.14 -5.11 -53.91
CA ALA A 19 11.22 -4.84 -52.50
C ALA A 19 9.82 -4.58 -51.91
N SER A 20 9.46 -5.25 -50.82
CA SER A 20 8.71 -4.64 -49.72
C SER A 20 8.57 -5.58 -48.52
N THR A 21 8.81 -5.02 -47.34
CA THR A 21 8.34 -5.41 -46.00
C THR A 21 8.88 -6.69 -45.35
N ALA A 22 9.56 -6.45 -44.23
CA ALA A 22 10.11 -7.41 -43.28
C ALA A 22 9.05 -8.36 -42.68
N PRO A 23 9.51 -9.55 -42.25
CA PRO A 23 9.07 -10.14 -41.01
C PRO A 23 10.30 -10.41 -40.13
N VAL A 24 10.51 -9.60 -39.09
CA VAL A 24 11.32 -10.02 -37.94
C VAL A 24 10.36 -10.73 -36.99
N GLU A 25 10.37 -12.05 -37.09
CA GLU A 25 9.82 -12.97 -36.10
C GLU A 25 10.94 -13.29 -35.10
N SER A 26 10.69 -12.87 -33.86
CA SER A 26 11.06 -13.39 -32.55
C SER A 26 12.32 -14.27 -32.33
N ALA A 27 12.91 -14.02 -31.15
CA ALA A 27 13.92 -14.78 -30.40
C ALA A 27 15.39 -14.57 -30.85
N ALA A 28 16.32 -14.09 -30.03
CA ALA A 28 16.40 -13.94 -28.58
C ALA A 28 17.45 -12.86 -28.24
N PRO A 29 17.44 -12.25 -27.04
CA PRO A 29 18.67 -11.76 -26.44
C PRO A 29 19.15 -12.75 -25.38
N ASP A 30 20.33 -13.32 -25.63
CA ASP A 30 21.14 -14.03 -24.64
C ASP A 30 21.71 -13.03 -23.61
N ALA A 31 21.39 -13.33 -22.34
CA ALA A 31 22.09 -13.00 -21.09
C ALA A 31 22.21 -11.50 -20.67
N PRO A 32 22.04 -11.22 -19.37
CA PRO A 32 23.04 -11.70 -18.43
C PRO A 32 22.47 -12.75 -17.48
N ASP A 33 23.18 -13.87 -17.38
CA ASP A 33 23.20 -14.69 -16.18
C ASP A 33 23.97 -13.87 -15.12
N ALA A 34 23.27 -12.86 -14.58
CA ALA A 34 23.71 -12.19 -13.37
C ALA A 34 23.41 -13.16 -12.23
N PRO A 35 24.36 -13.44 -11.32
CA PRO A 35 24.08 -14.30 -10.19
C PRO A 35 22.86 -13.73 -9.48
N ALA A 36 21.78 -14.54 -9.41
CA ALA A 36 20.56 -14.18 -8.70
C ALA A 36 20.99 -13.65 -7.33
N ALA A 37 20.90 -12.32 -7.19
CA ALA A 37 21.27 -11.65 -5.97
C ALA A 37 20.51 -12.34 -4.83
N PRO A 38 21.14 -12.52 -3.66
CA PRO A 38 20.48 -13.19 -2.55
C PRO A 38 19.13 -12.51 -2.32
N ILE A 39 18.04 -13.25 -2.55
CA ILE A 39 16.68 -12.76 -2.31
C ILE A 39 16.66 -12.33 -0.86
N ASP A 40 16.64 -11.01 -0.65
CA ASP A 40 16.53 -10.43 0.68
C ASP A 40 15.18 -10.89 1.26
N PRO A 41 15.12 -11.49 2.46
CA PRO A 41 13.89 -11.96 3.11
C PRO A 41 12.81 -10.88 3.36
N ALA A 42 13.01 -9.65 2.87
CA ALA A 42 12.08 -8.51 2.85
C ALA A 42 11.36 -8.27 1.49
N GLN A 43 11.16 -9.34 0.71
CA GLN A 43 10.25 -9.54 -0.44
C GLN A 43 9.80 -8.31 -1.27
N ASP A 44 10.14 -8.34 -2.57
CA ASP A 44 9.65 -7.39 -3.57
C ASP A 44 8.11 -7.51 -3.71
N VAL A 45 7.40 -6.43 -3.34
CA VAL A 45 5.94 -6.29 -3.48
C VAL A 45 5.50 -6.62 -4.91
N ARG A 46 6.32 -6.26 -5.90
CA ARG A 46 6.06 -6.56 -7.31
C ARG A 46 5.97 -8.07 -7.53
N GLU A 47 7.01 -8.82 -7.17
CA GLU A 47 7.05 -10.27 -7.39
C GLU A 47 5.86 -10.98 -6.74
N PHE A 48 5.53 -10.61 -5.50
CA PHE A 48 4.36 -11.13 -4.82
C PHE A 48 3.05 -10.80 -5.55
N MET A 49 2.88 -9.55 -6.01
CA MET A 49 1.65 -9.11 -6.67
C MET A 49 1.45 -9.83 -8.00
N PHE A 50 2.51 -9.99 -8.80
CA PHE A 50 2.49 -10.78 -10.03
C PHE A 50 2.17 -12.25 -9.76
N GLY A 51 2.81 -12.87 -8.77
CA GLY A 51 2.53 -14.25 -8.36
C GLY A 51 1.10 -14.43 -7.87
N ALA A 52 0.62 -13.54 -7.00
CA ALA A 52 -0.72 -13.61 -6.45
C ALA A 52 -1.81 -13.44 -7.53
N TRP A 53 -1.61 -12.55 -8.49
CA TRP A 53 -2.52 -12.41 -9.64
C TRP A 53 -2.48 -13.65 -10.53
N SER A 54 -1.30 -14.19 -10.85
CA SER A 54 -1.15 -15.41 -11.65
C SER A 54 -1.86 -16.59 -11.00
N ASP A 55 -1.69 -16.76 -9.68
CA ASP A 55 -2.35 -17.83 -8.91
C ASP A 55 -3.88 -17.70 -8.91
N LEU A 56 -4.40 -16.48 -8.79
CA LEU A 56 -5.84 -16.23 -8.64
C LEU A 56 -6.58 -16.25 -9.97
N LEU A 57 -5.96 -15.73 -11.03
CA LEU A 57 -6.56 -15.61 -12.36
C LEU A 57 -6.17 -16.77 -13.29
N GLY A 58 -5.18 -17.57 -12.91
CA GLY A 58 -4.68 -18.69 -13.72
C GLY A 58 -3.99 -18.25 -15.02
N CYS A 59 -3.44 -17.03 -15.07
CA CYS A 59 -2.86 -16.46 -16.28
C CYS A 59 -1.38 -16.11 -16.13
N HIS A 60 -0.56 -16.48 -17.13
CA HIS A 60 0.91 -16.40 -17.07
C HIS A 60 1.53 -15.21 -17.85
N ASN A 61 0.72 -14.30 -18.38
CA ASN A 61 1.21 -13.13 -19.14
C ASN A 61 0.57 -11.83 -18.64
N LEU A 62 0.96 -11.44 -17.44
CA LEU A 62 0.52 -10.22 -16.77
C LEU A 62 1.44 -9.06 -17.13
N THR A 63 0.85 -7.87 -17.24
CA THR A 63 1.56 -6.60 -17.41
C THR A 63 1.19 -5.67 -16.26
N GLU A 64 2.02 -4.69 -15.94
CA GLU A 64 1.72 -3.73 -14.87
C GLU A 64 0.44 -2.92 -15.17
N HIS A 65 0.11 -2.70 -16.45
CA HIS A 65 -1.14 -2.04 -16.84
C HIS A 65 -2.37 -2.96 -16.85
N ALA A 66 -2.25 -4.23 -16.45
CA ALA A 66 -3.36 -5.16 -16.45
C ALA A 66 -4.43 -4.73 -15.43
N ASP A 67 -5.70 -4.77 -15.87
CA ASP A 67 -6.87 -4.60 -15.01
C ASP A 67 -7.37 -5.97 -14.53
N PHE A 68 -7.67 -6.08 -13.24
CA PHE A 68 -8.01 -7.35 -12.59
C PHE A 68 -9.32 -7.95 -13.13
N PHE A 69 -10.34 -7.11 -13.33
CA PHE A 69 -11.67 -7.55 -13.74
C PHE A 69 -11.72 -7.86 -15.24
N THR A 70 -10.97 -7.12 -16.04
CA THR A 70 -10.84 -7.35 -17.50
C THR A 70 -10.14 -8.67 -17.80
N ARG A 71 -9.29 -9.15 -16.88
CA ARG A 71 -8.61 -10.46 -16.98
C ARG A 71 -9.45 -11.64 -16.46
N GLY A 72 -10.74 -11.42 -16.19
CA GLY A 72 -11.66 -12.45 -15.70
C GLY A 72 -11.71 -12.58 -14.17
N GLY A 73 -11.13 -11.62 -13.44
CA GLY A 73 -11.25 -11.53 -12.00
C GLY A 73 -12.65 -11.12 -11.55
N ASP A 74 -13.08 -11.61 -10.40
CA ASP A 74 -14.34 -11.23 -9.76
C ASP A 74 -14.10 -10.62 -8.36
N SER A 75 -15.17 -10.13 -7.74
CA SER A 75 -15.10 -9.52 -6.41
C SER A 75 -14.62 -10.50 -5.31
N LEU A 76 -14.82 -11.81 -5.48
CA LEU A 76 -14.39 -12.82 -4.51
C LEU A 76 -12.89 -13.09 -4.61
N LEU A 77 -12.35 -13.25 -5.82
CA LEU A 77 -10.92 -13.34 -6.09
C LEU A 77 -10.20 -12.06 -5.66
N PHE A 78 -10.82 -10.90 -5.91
CA PHE A 78 -10.25 -9.63 -5.48
C PHE A 78 -10.20 -9.48 -3.96
N THR A 79 -11.26 -9.89 -3.25
CA THR A 79 -11.27 -9.92 -1.78
C THR A 79 -10.20 -10.89 -1.23
N ARG A 80 -9.98 -12.03 -1.89
CA ARG A 80 -8.91 -12.96 -1.56
C ARG A 80 -7.53 -12.36 -1.78
N LEU A 81 -7.33 -11.62 -2.87
CA LEU A 81 -6.10 -10.86 -3.15
C LEU A 81 -5.82 -9.86 -2.03
N VAL A 82 -6.77 -8.98 -1.69
CA VAL A 82 -6.63 -7.98 -0.62
C VAL A 82 -6.24 -8.64 0.71
N ARG A 83 -6.88 -9.76 1.06
CA ARG A 83 -6.57 -10.49 2.29
C ARG A 83 -5.18 -11.13 2.26
N ARG A 84 -4.73 -11.64 1.10
CA ARG A 84 -3.38 -12.23 0.93
C ARG A 84 -2.31 -11.15 1.07
N VAL A 85 -2.50 -10.01 0.40
CA VAL A 85 -1.61 -8.84 0.46
C VAL A 85 -1.55 -8.28 1.88
N GLY A 86 -2.70 -8.10 2.55
CA GLY A 86 -2.74 -7.59 3.93
C GLY A 86 -2.09 -8.54 4.94
N LYS A 87 -2.21 -9.86 4.73
CA LYS A 87 -1.52 -10.88 5.55
C LYS A 87 -0.01 -10.86 5.34
N GLU A 88 0.45 -10.74 4.09
CA GLU A 88 1.88 -10.77 3.74
C GLU A 88 2.60 -9.52 4.23
N PHE A 89 2.04 -8.34 3.96
CA PHE A 89 2.73 -7.07 4.20
C PHE A 89 2.27 -6.34 5.47
N GLY A 90 1.34 -6.91 6.24
CA GLY A 90 0.83 -6.31 7.48
C GLY A 90 0.08 -4.99 7.29
N VAL A 91 -0.42 -4.72 6.08
CA VAL A 91 -1.12 -3.48 5.72
C VAL A 91 -2.63 -3.67 5.72
N VAL A 92 -3.37 -2.64 6.12
CA VAL A 92 -4.83 -2.57 5.96
C VAL A 92 -5.13 -1.79 4.69
N ILE A 93 -5.69 -2.46 3.69
CA ILE A 93 -5.97 -1.87 2.38
C ILE A 93 -7.47 -1.70 2.23
N PRO A 94 -7.99 -0.47 2.10
CA PRO A 94 -9.39 -0.25 1.76
C PRO A 94 -9.69 -0.86 0.38
N LEU A 95 -10.73 -1.69 0.31
CA LEU A 95 -11.10 -2.42 -0.92
C LEU A 95 -11.34 -1.46 -2.10
N HIS A 96 -11.97 -0.31 -1.84
CA HIS A 96 -12.30 0.68 -2.85
C HIS A 96 -11.04 1.30 -3.49
N ASP A 97 -9.99 1.53 -2.71
CA ASP A 97 -8.72 2.11 -3.17
C ASP A 97 -7.95 1.17 -4.09
N MET A 98 -8.04 -0.15 -3.83
CA MET A 98 -7.33 -1.15 -4.61
C MET A 98 -8.08 -1.54 -5.90
N SER A 99 -9.42 -1.59 -5.84
CA SER A 99 -10.26 -2.12 -6.95
C SER A 99 -10.23 -1.33 -8.25
N ARG A 100 -9.91 -0.03 -8.19
CA ARG A 100 -9.92 0.87 -9.36
C ARG A 100 -8.56 1.01 -10.04
N ARG A 101 -7.58 0.21 -9.62
CA ARG A 101 -6.16 0.32 -9.98
C ARG A 101 -5.73 -0.86 -10.83
N ASN A 102 -4.89 -0.62 -11.82
CA ASN A 102 -4.17 -1.68 -12.53
C ASN A 102 -3.10 -2.30 -11.61
N LEU A 103 -2.46 -3.39 -12.05
CA LEU A 103 -1.47 -4.12 -11.27
C LEU A 103 -0.31 -3.23 -10.77
N GLY A 104 0.22 -2.34 -11.61
CA GLY A 104 1.29 -1.40 -11.26
C GLY A 104 0.86 -0.40 -10.19
N ASP A 105 -0.31 0.22 -10.37
CA ASP A 105 -0.89 1.14 -9.39
C ASP A 105 -1.19 0.45 -8.04
N GLN A 106 -1.53 -0.84 -8.06
CA GLN A 106 -1.69 -1.65 -6.84
C GLN A 106 -0.36 -1.94 -6.16
N ILE A 107 0.69 -2.24 -6.93
CA ILE A 107 2.06 -2.40 -6.41
C ILE A 107 2.52 -1.11 -5.72
N ASP A 108 2.31 0.04 -6.36
CA ASP A 108 2.67 1.35 -5.80
C ASP A 108 1.89 1.69 -4.54
N LEU A 109 0.60 1.36 -4.50
CA LEU A 109 -0.23 1.50 -3.30
C LEU A 109 0.31 0.67 -2.14
N VAL A 110 0.59 -0.61 -2.37
CA VAL A 110 1.13 -1.51 -1.34
C VAL A 110 2.52 -1.06 -0.90
N HIS A 111 3.37 -0.64 -1.83
CA HIS A 111 4.68 -0.07 -1.53
C HIS A 111 4.55 1.19 -0.67
N THR A 112 3.60 2.07 -0.98
CA THR A 112 3.34 3.31 -0.21
C THR A 112 2.81 3.01 1.19
N LEU A 113 1.81 2.13 1.32
CA LEU A 113 1.24 1.74 2.60
C LEU A 113 2.27 1.01 3.47
N ARG A 114 3.08 0.14 2.86
CA ARG A 114 4.21 -0.52 3.50
C ARG A 114 5.25 0.49 3.94
N SER A 115 5.68 1.42 3.08
CA SER A 115 6.66 2.45 3.46
C SER A 115 6.17 3.37 4.57
N ARG A 116 4.85 3.64 4.63
CA ARG A 116 4.21 4.32 5.78
C ARG A 116 4.20 3.46 7.06
N GLY A 117 4.20 2.13 6.93
CA GLY A 117 4.31 1.19 8.05
C GLY A 117 5.75 0.79 8.43
N ILE A 118 6.71 0.84 7.49
CA ILE A 118 8.13 0.48 7.62
C ILE A 118 8.97 1.69 8.01
N SER A 119 8.56 2.93 7.68
CA SER A 119 8.91 4.08 8.51
C SER A 119 8.29 3.84 9.88
N GLY A 120 9.00 3.06 10.69
CA GLY A 120 8.51 2.53 11.93
C GLY A 120 7.94 3.66 12.77
N ARG A 121 6.84 3.38 13.47
CA ARG A 121 6.65 4.04 14.76
C ARG A 121 7.90 3.73 15.57
N ALA A 122 8.89 4.63 15.53
CA ALA A 122 9.68 4.88 16.71
C ALA A 122 8.64 5.04 17.80
N ARG A 123 8.62 4.11 18.77
CA ARG A 123 7.66 4.14 19.87
C ARG A 123 7.61 5.59 20.33
N PRO A 124 6.44 6.25 20.24
CA PRO A 124 6.36 7.68 20.45
C PRO A 124 7.02 7.98 21.78
N ALA A 125 7.96 8.92 21.75
CA ALA A 125 8.61 9.36 22.97
C ALA A 125 7.50 9.68 23.98
N VAL A 126 7.61 9.18 25.20
CA VAL A 126 6.64 9.43 26.28
C VAL A 126 6.84 10.86 26.78
N THR A 127 6.60 11.80 25.86
CA THR A 127 6.67 13.24 26.00
C THR A 127 5.38 13.78 25.40
N THR A 128 4.93 14.94 25.87
CA THR A 128 3.71 15.58 25.35
C THR A 128 3.79 15.79 23.84
N GLY A 129 4.97 16.13 23.30
CA GLY A 129 5.19 16.25 21.86
C GLY A 129 5.08 14.92 21.10
N GLY A 130 5.60 13.83 21.65
CA GLY A 130 5.49 12.50 21.03
C GLY A 130 4.05 11.97 21.03
N ILE A 131 3.33 12.17 22.14
CA ILE A 131 1.91 11.82 22.26
C ILE A 131 1.06 12.64 21.27
N ARG A 132 1.32 13.95 21.15
CA ARG A 132 0.63 14.84 20.20
C ARG A 132 0.80 14.36 18.76
N THR A 133 2.05 14.10 18.35
CA THR A 133 2.36 13.62 17.00
C THR A 133 1.66 12.30 16.71
N PHE A 134 1.73 11.36 17.66
CA PHE A 134 1.02 10.09 17.54
C PHE A 134 -0.48 10.29 17.34
N LEU A 135 -1.13 11.09 18.19
CA LEU A 135 -2.57 11.33 18.11
C LEU A 135 -2.96 12.00 16.79
N ALA A 136 -2.16 12.98 16.33
CA ALA A 136 -2.40 13.66 15.05
C ALA A 136 -2.34 12.70 13.86
N GLU A 137 -1.38 11.77 13.86
CA GLU A 137 -1.30 10.72 12.84
C GLU A 137 -2.50 9.77 12.93
N GLN A 138 -2.92 9.41 14.14
CA GLN A 138 -4.08 8.54 14.30
C GLN A 138 -5.37 9.19 13.83
N TRP A 139 -5.54 10.49 14.08
CA TRP A 139 -6.65 11.27 13.55
C TRP A 139 -6.64 11.30 12.03
N ARG A 140 -5.49 11.63 11.40
CA ARG A 140 -5.34 11.57 9.94
C ARG A 140 -5.77 10.21 9.40
N ASP A 141 -5.31 9.12 10.01
CA ASP A 141 -5.57 7.77 9.49
C ASP A 141 -7.02 7.30 9.72
N VAL A 142 -7.71 7.77 10.77
CA VAL A 142 -9.10 7.35 11.08
C VAL A 142 -10.16 8.26 10.47
N LEU A 143 -9.85 9.54 10.28
CA LEU A 143 -10.73 10.56 9.69
C LEU A 143 -10.47 10.79 8.19
N ASP A 144 -9.38 10.22 7.66
CA ASP A 144 -8.91 10.47 6.29
C ASP A 144 -8.77 11.99 5.98
N CYS A 145 -8.25 12.73 6.96
CA CYS A 145 -8.12 14.19 6.90
C CYS A 145 -6.65 14.64 6.82
N PRO A 146 -6.34 15.87 6.37
CA PRO A 146 -5.01 16.45 6.53
C PRO A 146 -4.55 16.44 8.00
N LEU A 147 -3.24 16.56 8.24
CA LEU A 147 -2.69 16.52 9.60
C LEU A 147 -3.34 17.60 10.48
N PRO A 148 -4.06 17.23 11.57
CA PRO A 148 -4.80 18.18 12.37
C PRO A 148 -3.87 19.06 13.21
N SER A 149 -4.31 20.30 13.42
CA SER A 149 -3.69 21.23 14.37
C SER A 149 -4.21 21.00 15.80
N ASP A 150 -3.53 21.57 16.79
CA ASP A 150 -3.88 21.42 18.21
C ASP A 150 -5.32 21.87 18.56
N GLY A 151 -5.83 22.88 17.85
CA GLY A 151 -7.21 23.38 18.00
C GLY A 151 -8.24 22.66 17.13
N SER A 152 -7.84 21.64 16.37
CA SER A 152 -8.77 20.87 15.53
C SER A 152 -9.68 20.03 16.42
N ASP A 153 -10.98 20.11 16.16
CA ASP A 153 -12.01 19.35 16.86
C ASP A 153 -12.30 18.04 16.11
N PHE A 154 -12.32 16.92 16.83
CA PHE A 154 -12.49 15.59 16.28
C PHE A 154 -13.82 15.41 15.56
N PHE A 155 -14.90 15.95 16.13
CA PHE A 155 -16.26 15.81 15.60
C PHE A 155 -16.52 16.78 14.46
N ALA A 156 -15.94 17.98 14.53
CA ALA A 156 -15.99 18.93 13.43
C ALA A 156 -15.30 18.40 12.16
N LEU A 157 -14.30 17.53 12.32
CA LEU A 157 -13.62 16.83 11.22
C LEU A 157 -14.33 15.56 10.76
N GLY A 158 -15.56 15.29 11.24
CA GLY A 158 -16.35 14.12 10.85
C GLY A 158 -16.16 12.89 11.73
N GLY A 159 -15.58 13.05 12.92
CA GLY A 159 -15.45 11.99 13.91
C GLY A 159 -16.79 11.52 14.47
N ASP A 160 -16.88 10.21 14.77
CA ASP A 160 -18.04 9.60 15.41
C ASP A 160 -17.62 8.67 16.57
N SER A 161 -18.60 8.14 17.30
CA SER A 161 -18.38 7.27 18.46
C SER A 161 -17.63 5.96 18.11
N LEU A 162 -17.76 5.45 16.88
CA LEU A 162 -17.04 4.27 16.42
C LEU A 162 -15.56 4.61 16.18
N LEU A 163 -15.28 5.75 15.56
CA LEU A 163 -13.91 6.25 15.37
C LEU A 163 -13.23 6.57 16.72
N VAL A 164 -13.96 7.12 17.69
CA VAL A 164 -13.48 7.30 19.07
C VAL A 164 -13.09 5.95 19.69
N THR A 165 -13.95 4.94 19.55
CA THR A 165 -13.66 3.59 20.07
C THR A 165 -12.39 3.00 19.44
N ARG A 166 -12.20 3.21 18.12
CA ARG A 166 -10.97 2.80 17.43
C ARG A 166 -9.75 3.54 17.97
N LEU A 167 -9.85 4.86 18.17
CA LEU A 167 -8.77 5.68 18.72
C LEU A 167 -8.36 5.22 20.12
N VAL A 168 -9.31 5.01 21.01
CA VAL A 168 -9.08 4.48 22.38
C VAL A 168 -8.27 3.18 22.35
N ARG A 169 -8.67 2.22 21.51
CA ARG A 169 -7.96 0.93 21.41
C ARG A 169 -6.52 1.10 20.89
N ARG A 170 -6.29 2.02 19.96
CA ARG A 170 -4.95 2.28 19.41
C ARG A 170 -4.04 2.97 20.43
N VAL A 171 -4.57 3.96 21.16
CA VAL A 171 -3.86 4.64 22.26
C VAL A 171 -3.49 3.64 23.36
N GLY A 172 -4.45 2.82 23.81
CA GLY A 172 -4.19 1.83 24.85
C GLY A 172 -3.17 0.77 24.43
N LYS A 173 -3.20 0.33 23.17
CA LYS A 173 -2.20 -0.62 22.63
C LYS A 173 -0.79 -0.01 22.58
N GLU A 174 -0.66 1.26 22.22
CA GLU A 174 0.65 1.92 22.07
C GLU A 174 1.28 2.26 23.43
N PHE A 175 0.48 2.82 24.33
CA PHE A 175 0.96 3.43 25.57
C PHE A 175 0.73 2.56 26.81
N GLY A 176 -0.04 1.48 26.70
CA GLY A 176 -0.34 0.59 27.84
C GLY A 176 -1.26 1.24 28.89
N VAL A 177 -2.03 2.27 28.52
CA VAL A 177 -2.95 2.97 29.41
C VAL A 177 -4.40 2.68 29.05
N GLU A 178 -5.26 2.58 30.06
CA GLU A 178 -6.70 2.54 29.84
C GLU A 178 -7.25 3.96 29.71
N VAL A 179 -7.77 4.28 28.52
CA VAL A 179 -8.45 5.54 28.25
C VAL A 179 -9.93 5.25 28.10
N SER A 180 -10.80 5.94 28.83
CA SER A 180 -12.24 5.72 28.64
C SER A 180 -12.76 6.49 27.42
N VAL A 181 -13.78 5.94 26.77
CA VAL A 181 -14.49 6.64 25.68
C VAL A 181 -15.03 7.98 26.18
N ARG A 182 -15.58 8.04 27.38
CA ARG A 182 -16.11 9.28 27.99
C ARG A 182 -15.03 10.36 28.07
N ASP A 183 -13.80 10.00 28.42
CA ASP A 183 -12.72 10.98 28.56
C ASP A 183 -12.33 11.57 27.20
N ILE A 184 -12.26 10.75 26.15
CA ILE A 184 -12.01 11.22 24.78
C ILE A 184 -13.18 12.08 24.28
N LEU A 185 -14.43 11.71 24.58
CA LEU A 185 -15.59 12.52 24.20
C LEU A 185 -15.62 13.88 24.90
N SER A 186 -15.01 13.98 26.09
CA SER A 186 -14.92 15.24 26.86
C SER A 186 -13.75 16.12 26.39
N ALA A 187 -12.74 15.51 25.78
CA ALA A 187 -11.58 16.16 25.19
C ALA A 187 -11.72 16.17 23.66
N THR A 188 -12.47 17.12 23.11
CA THR A 188 -12.81 17.09 21.68
C THR A 188 -11.69 17.58 20.77
N THR A 189 -10.74 18.36 21.30
CA THR A 189 -9.59 18.87 20.54
C THR A 189 -8.36 17.98 20.64
N LEU A 190 -7.48 18.05 19.64
CA LEU A 190 -6.20 17.34 19.65
C LEU A 190 -5.34 17.72 20.87
N ALA A 191 -5.32 19.01 21.25
CA ALA A 191 -4.61 19.48 22.44
C ALA A 191 -5.17 18.88 23.73
N ASP A 192 -6.50 18.83 23.87
CA ASP A 192 -7.16 18.26 25.04
C ASP A 192 -6.88 16.77 25.18
N GLN A 193 -6.97 16.02 24.08
CA GLN A 193 -6.66 14.58 24.10
C GLN A 193 -5.20 14.32 24.41
N THR A 194 -4.29 15.15 23.89
CA THR A 194 -2.86 15.07 24.21
C THR A 194 -2.63 15.28 25.71
N ARG A 195 -3.26 16.30 26.32
CA ARG A 195 -3.18 16.55 27.76
C ARG A 195 -3.74 15.38 28.58
N LEU A 196 -4.90 14.86 28.18
CA LEU A 196 -5.55 13.72 28.83
C LEU A 196 -4.62 12.50 28.87
N VAL A 197 -4.12 12.07 27.70
CA VAL A 197 -3.26 10.89 27.58
C VAL A 197 -1.93 11.09 28.31
N SER A 198 -1.35 12.30 28.22
CA SER A 198 -0.12 12.64 28.98
C SER A 198 -0.33 12.58 30.49
N GLY A 199 -1.50 12.99 30.99
CA GLY A 199 -1.87 12.91 32.41
C GLY A 199 -2.01 11.46 32.87
N LEU A 200 -2.71 10.62 32.10
CA LEU A 200 -2.87 9.20 32.39
C LEU A 200 -1.52 8.45 32.40
N LEU A 201 -0.63 8.76 31.46
CA LEU A 201 0.72 8.20 31.42
C LEU A 201 1.56 8.62 32.63
N THR A 202 1.43 9.88 33.05
CA THR A 202 2.13 10.38 34.24
C THR A 202 1.65 9.68 35.50
N GLU A 203 0.34 9.44 35.62
CA GLU A 203 -0.24 8.70 36.76
C GLU A 203 0.18 7.23 36.75
N ALA A 204 0.15 6.58 35.58
CA ALA A 204 0.58 5.19 35.44
C ALA A 204 2.07 4.97 35.73
N LEU A 205 2.90 6.00 35.53
CA LEU A 205 4.34 5.99 35.81
C LEU A 205 4.69 6.43 37.24
N ARG A 206 3.72 6.83 38.07
CA ARG A 206 4.00 7.12 39.48
C ARG A 206 4.42 5.82 40.18
N PRO A 207 5.60 5.78 40.82
CA PRO A 207 6.00 4.62 41.61
C PRO A 207 4.99 4.42 42.75
N ALA A 208 4.49 3.20 42.88
CA ALA A 208 3.60 2.81 43.97
C ALA A 208 4.21 3.26 45.30
N PRO A 209 3.42 3.86 46.22
CA PRO A 209 3.94 4.32 47.50
C PRO A 209 4.55 3.10 48.20
N LEU A 210 5.85 3.19 48.48
CA LEU A 210 6.53 2.20 49.31
C LEU A 210 5.78 2.18 50.64
N LEU A 211 4.93 1.17 50.84
CA LEU A 211 4.35 0.86 52.14
C LEU A 211 5.55 0.63 53.05
N ARG A 212 5.93 1.66 53.83
CA ARG A 212 6.89 1.52 54.91
C ARG A 212 6.31 0.46 55.83
N ARG A 213 6.81 -0.77 55.70
CA ARG A 213 6.57 -1.83 56.68
C ARG A 213 7.03 -1.26 58.02
N ARG A 214 6.06 -0.91 58.87
CA ARG A 214 6.29 -0.61 60.28
C ARG A 214 6.84 -1.90 60.88
N ALA A 215 8.13 -1.90 61.20
CA ALA A 215 8.72 -2.87 62.09
C ALA A 215 8.06 -2.69 63.47
N ALA A 216 7.45 -3.75 63.95
CA ALA A 216 7.11 -3.96 65.36
C ALA A 216 7.21 -5.46 65.61
#